data_AF-A0A452GQU1-F1
#
_entry.id   AF-A0A452GQU1-F1
#
_cell.length_a   1.000
_cell.length_b   1.000
_cell.length_c   1.000
_cell.angle_alpha   90.00
_cell.angle_beta   90.00
_cell.angle_gamma   90.00
#
_symmetry.space_group_name_H-M   'P 1'
#
loop_
_entity.id
_entity.type
_entity.pdbx_description
1 polymer ?
#
loop_
_entity_poly.entity_id
_entity_poly.type
_entity_poly.pdbx_seq_one_letter_code
_entity_poly.pdbx_strand_id
1 'polypeptide(L)' 'VIKAIYDKPTANIILNGEKLKAFPLRTGTRQGCPLSPLLFNIVLEVLARAIRQEKE' A
#
# COMPACT_ATOMS: atom_id res chain seq x y z
N VAL A 1 -5.85 5.78 -13.15
CA VAL A 1 -6.43 4.64 -12.41
C VAL A 1 -5.76 4.41 -11.06
N ILE A 2 -4.45 4.10 -10.98
CA ILE A 2 -3.74 3.86 -9.71
C ILE A 2 -3.94 5.00 -8.69
N LYS A 3 -3.67 6.25 -9.11
CA LYS A 3 -3.86 7.43 -8.25
C LYS A 3 -5.30 7.53 -7.71
N ALA A 4 -6.32 7.25 -8.52
CA ALA A 4 -7.70 7.29 -8.06
C ALA A 4 -8.04 6.21 -7.00
N ILE A 5 -7.33 5.09 -6.99
CA ILE A 5 -7.55 3.98 -6.06
C ILE A 5 -6.76 4.17 -4.75
N TYR A 6 -5.59 4.80 -4.84
CA TYR A 6 -4.62 4.94 -3.75
C TYR A 6 -4.43 6.39 -3.27
N ASP A 7 -5.17 7.37 -3.80
CA ASP A 7 -5.20 8.72 -3.23
C ASP A 7 -6.01 8.71 -1.93
N LYS A 8 -5.37 9.14 -0.83
CA LYS A 8 -5.93 9.23 0.53
C LYS A 8 -6.77 8.00 0.92
N PRO A 9 -6.20 6.78 0.90
CA PRO A 9 -6.98 5.58 1.13
C PRO A 9 -7.46 5.52 2.58
N THR A 10 -8.68 5.03 2.79
CA THR A 10 -9.23 4.76 4.12
C THR A 10 -9.43 3.26 4.32
N ALA A 11 -9.28 2.79 5.56
CA ALA A 11 -9.59 1.42 5.95
C ALA A 11 -10.57 1.39 7.12
N ASN A 12 -11.26 0.27 7.29
CA ASN A 12 -12.01 -0.07 8.50
C ASN A 12 -11.50 -1.43 8.99
N ILE A 13 -11.70 -1.69 10.27
CA ILE A 13 -11.38 -2.96 10.91
C ILE A 13 -12.70 -3.66 11.20
N ILE A 14 -12.78 -4.95 10.88
CA ILE A 14 -13.86 -5.83 11.34
C ILE A 14 -13.33 -6.60 12.54
N LEU A 15 -13.95 -6.40 13.70
CA LEU A 15 -13.60 -7.09 14.95
C LEU A 15 -14.84 -7.79 15.49
N ASN A 16 -14.79 -9.10 15.68
CA ASN A 16 -15.92 -9.91 16.15
C ASN A 16 -17.21 -9.73 15.32
N GLY A 17 -17.08 -9.51 14.01
CA GLY A 17 -18.21 -9.25 13.11
C GLY A 17 -18.70 -7.80 13.10
N GLU A 18 -18.20 -6.95 14.00
CA GLU A 18 -18.52 -5.52 14.03
C GLU A 18 -17.54 -4.70 13.20
N LYS A 19 -18.09 -3.82 12.36
CA LYS A 19 -17.31 -2.91 11.52
C LYS A 19 -17.02 -1.60 12.26
N LEU A 20 -15.76 -1.37 12.59
CA LEU A 20 -15.31 -0.15 13.25
C LEU A 20 -15.26 1.04 12.28
N LYS A 21 -15.18 2.25 12.86
CA LYS A 21 -15.09 3.52 12.10
C LYS A 21 -13.89 3.51 11.15
N ALA A 22 -14.09 4.02 9.95
CA ALA A 22 -13.03 4.16 8.97
C ALA A 22 -11.99 5.20 9.41
N PHE A 23 -10.72 4.92 9.13
CA PHE A 23 -9.60 5.82 9.40
C PHE A 23 -8.69 5.94 8.16
N PRO A 24 -7.98 7.07 8.01
CA PRO A 24 -7.05 7.25 6.91
C PRO A 24 -5.83 6.34 7.08
N LEU A 25 -5.43 5.66 6.00
CA LEU A 25 -4.20 4.90 5.95
C LEU A 25 -3.02 5.84 5.68
N ARG A 26 -1.99 5.74 6.51
CA ARG A 26 -0.72 6.49 6.34
C ARG A 26 0.35 5.66 5.61
N THR A 27 0.34 4.35 5.82
CA THR A 27 1.30 3.40 5.27
C THR A 27 0.58 2.13 4.83
N GLY A 28 1.22 1.39 3.91
CA GLY A 28 0.71 0.13 3.40
C GLY A 28 -0.24 0.28 2.20
N THR A 29 -0.81 -0.84 1.78
CA THR A 29 -1.73 -0.96 0.65
C THR A 29 -3.04 -1.60 1.12
N ARG A 30 -4.08 -1.51 0.30
CA ARG A 30 -5.37 -2.16 0.60
C ARG A 30 -5.18 -3.68 0.66
N GLN A 31 -5.50 -4.30 1.80
CA GLN A 31 -5.48 -5.75 1.96
C GLN A 31 -6.50 -6.41 1.02
N GLY A 32 -6.13 -7.56 0.44
CA GLY A 32 -6.97 -8.28 -0.52
C GLY A 32 -7.12 -7.62 -1.89
N CYS A 33 -6.49 -6.47 -2.13
CA CYS A 33 -6.52 -5.84 -3.44
C CYS A 33 -5.57 -6.57 -4.40
N PRO A 34 -6.04 -7.06 -5.57
CA PRO A 34 -5.20 -7.78 -6.54
C PRO A 34 -4.00 -6.98 -7.06
N LEU A 35 -4.05 -5.65 -6.95
CA LEU A 35 -3.01 -4.74 -7.40
C LEU A 35 -1.88 -4.55 -6.37
N SER A 36 -2.14 -4.82 -5.10
CA SER A 36 -1.18 -4.60 -4.00
C SER A 36 0.16 -5.36 -4.17
N PRO A 37 0.19 -6.64 -4.64
CA PRO A 37 1.44 -7.34 -4.88
C PRO A 37 2.32 -6.69 -5.97
N LEU A 38 1.71 -6.19 -7.05
CA LEU A 38 2.45 -5.51 -8.12
C LEU A 38 3.05 -4.19 -7.64
N LEU A 39 2.28 -3.40 -6.88
CA LEU A 39 2.77 -2.14 -6.30
C LEU A 39 3.94 -2.39 -5.33
N PHE A 40 3.89 -3.48 -4.56
CA PHE A 40 4.99 -3.87 -3.68
C PHE A 40 6.27 -4.16 -4.48
N ASN A 41 6.18 -4.94 -5.55
CA ASN A 41 7.33 -5.23 -6.42
C ASN A 41 7.93 -3.97 -7.06
N ILE A 42 7.09 -3.01 -7.48
CA ILE A 42 7.56 -1.74 -8.04
C ILE A 42 8.39 -0.96 -7.01
N VAL A 43 7.90 -0.87 -5.77
CA VAL A 43 8.64 -0.19 -4.68
C VAL A 43 9.96 -0.90 -4.38
N LEU A 44 9.96 -2.24 -4.36
CA LEU A 44 11.19 -3.01 -4.18
C LEU A 44 12.21 -2.80 -5.29
N GLU A 45 11.79 -2.69 -6.54
CA GLU A 45 12.70 -2.42 -7.66
C GLU A 45 13.32 -1.02 -7.54
N VAL A 46 12.53 -0.02 -7.15
CA VAL A 46 13.05 1.34 -6.87
C VAL A 46 14.08 1.31 -5.75
N LEU A 47 13.81 0.57 -4.67
CA LEU A 47 14.74 0.39 -3.57
C LEU A 47 16.03 -0.33 -4.02
N ALA A 48 15.90 -1.42 -4.77
CA ALA A 48 17.04 -2.18 -5.27
C ALA A 48 17.94 -1.33 -6.19
N ARG A 49 17.34 -0.45 -7.00
CA ARG A 49 18.08 0.52 -7.82
C ARG A 49 18.83 1.54 -6.96
N ALA A 50 18.18 2.11 -5.95
CA ALA A 50 18.83 3.05 -5.04
C ALA A 50 20.06 2.42 -4.35
N ILE A 51 19.92 1.19 -3.84
CA ILE A 51 21.03 0.46 -3.20
C ILE A 51 22.18 0.20 -4.19
N ARG A 52 21.87 -0.10 -5.46
CA ARG A 52 22.90 -0.31 -6.49
C ARG A 52 23.64 1.00 -6.85
N GLN A 53 22.94 2.13 -6.84
CA GLN A 53 23.49 3.45 -7.15
C GLN A 53 24.27 4.07 -5.99
N GLU A 54 23.98 3.71 -4.73
CA GLU A 54 24.70 4.18 -3.54
C GLU A 54 26.13 3.62 -3.43
N LYS A 55 26.48 2.61 -4.24
CA LYS A 55 27.82 2.00 -4.27
C LYS A 55 28.81 2.70 -5.23
N GLU A 56 28.41 3.82 -5.84
CA GLU A 56 29.32 4.81 -6.47
C GLU A 56 29.57 5.97 -5.51
#